data_AF-A0A6P8TY33-F1
#
_entry.id   AF-A0A6P8TY33-F1
#
_cell.length_a   1.000
_cell.length_b   1.000
_cell.length_c   1.000
_cell.angle_alpha   90.00
_cell.angle_beta   90.00
_cell.angle_gamma   90.00
#
_symmetry.space_group_name_H-M   'P 1'
#
loop_
_entity.id
_entity.type
_entity.pdbx_description
1 polymer ?
#
loop_
_entity_poly.entity_id
_entity_poly.type
_entity_poly.pdbx_seq_one_letter_code
_entity_poly.pdbx_strand_id
1 'polypeptide(L)'
;MDFQKLLLDVGKDISRDDVKALLYLCTDLLDRNQTSVEARDLFRRLQDKDHLSAERPHLVKELLLIIKRNRLIRDLGLHDFTTSNLISPYRKLLYNLSEGITDDDLRNVKFLLIGRLDRRKLEENVSTLEVFLAMEHMDLIDDTNLKLLETIVQSVCPMLKEKINRFKALQETNISPSAEETGRQRSVSFPNDQNQVPQSLDLERAASCQLAEIFPSMNESTMNTSNTSLDLPEGQACEVLPGLSDLNIGTSSCGYLRGRIDALEMLPSQKNMASSEMKTSLATNTHIEVLGKYPMTAEKRGICLIVNNYKFAQSFKTREGTNLDAECLWKVFEWLGFETVLEKDLKGDEIMSMMLELGRRNHNQMDCLVCCILSHGKEGSVHGVDGQPVEIKRLMERVNGSHCPSLAGKPKLFFIQACQGNKTREVARGIFSHCAKTSSRWCQ
;
A
#
# COMPACT_ATOMS: atom_id res chain seq x y z
N MET A 1 -18.04 28.21 25.81
CA MET A 1 -18.33 26.80 26.20
C MET A 1 -17.96 25.80 25.10
N ASP A 2 -17.43 26.29 23.99
CA ASP A 2 -17.58 25.68 22.67
C ASP A 2 -16.52 24.60 22.42
N PHE A 3 -15.34 24.74 23.03
CA PHE A 3 -14.29 23.75 22.99
C PHE A 3 -14.67 22.42 23.67
N GLN A 4 -15.32 22.47 24.84
CA GLN A 4 -15.80 21.25 25.52
C GLN A 4 -16.91 20.56 24.73
N LYS A 5 -17.75 21.33 24.02
CA LYS A 5 -18.72 20.79 23.07
C LYS A 5 -18.03 20.11 21.88
N LEU A 6 -17.00 20.74 21.31
CA LEU A 6 -16.20 20.15 20.22
C LEU A 6 -15.55 18.83 20.64
N LEU A 7 -14.92 18.74 21.81
CA LEU A 7 -14.34 17.49 22.32
C LEU A 7 -15.40 16.40 22.56
N LEU A 8 -16.59 16.79 23.04
CA LEU A 8 -17.72 15.87 23.22
C LEU A 8 -18.25 15.36 21.88
N ASP A 9 -18.35 16.21 20.86
CA ASP A 9 -18.85 15.85 19.54
C ASP A 9 -17.83 14.97 18.78
N VAL A 10 -16.52 15.29 18.84
CA VAL A 10 -15.45 14.35 18.42
C VAL A 10 -15.62 12.99 19.10
N GLY A 11 -15.83 12.98 20.42
CA GLY A 11 -15.93 11.75 21.21
C GLY A 11 -17.15 10.87 20.90
N LYS A 12 -18.20 11.41 20.27
CA LYS A 12 -19.36 10.63 19.80
C LYS A 12 -19.12 9.94 18.46
N ASP A 13 -18.37 10.60 17.57
CA ASP A 13 -18.25 10.19 16.18
C ASP A 13 -17.00 9.34 15.87
N ILE A 14 -16.12 9.14 16.86
CA ILE A 14 -14.98 8.21 16.78
C ILE A 14 -15.30 6.83 17.34
N SER A 15 -14.73 5.79 16.72
CA SER A 15 -14.94 4.39 17.11
C SER A 15 -14.16 4.00 18.37
N ARG A 16 -14.50 2.86 19.00
CA ARG A 16 -13.71 2.33 20.13
C ARG A 16 -12.27 2.00 19.74
N ASP A 17 -12.04 1.56 18.52
CA ASP A 17 -10.69 1.24 18.03
C ASP A 17 -9.93 2.52 17.63
N ASP A 18 -10.64 3.56 17.19
CA ASP A 18 -10.06 4.91 17.07
C ASP A 18 -9.59 5.42 18.42
N VAL A 19 -10.38 5.26 19.49
CA VAL A 19 -10.00 5.68 20.85
C VAL A 19 -8.73 4.95 21.32
N LYS A 20 -8.58 3.66 21.01
CA LYS A 20 -7.32 2.92 21.26
C LYS A 20 -6.15 3.47 20.43
N ALA A 21 -6.37 3.78 19.15
CA ALA A 21 -5.34 4.38 18.30
C ALA A 21 -4.92 5.77 18.80
N LEU A 22 -5.87 6.61 19.21
CA LEU A 22 -5.59 7.92 19.82
C LEU A 22 -4.81 7.77 21.13
N LEU A 23 -5.22 6.83 21.99
CA LEU A 23 -4.51 6.53 23.24
C LEU A 23 -3.06 6.08 22.96
N TYR A 24 -2.87 5.21 21.97
CA TYR A 24 -1.54 4.78 21.52
C TYR A 24 -0.69 5.96 21.02
N LEU A 25 -1.22 6.81 20.15
CA LEU A 25 -0.51 7.97 19.60
C LEU A 25 -0.11 8.96 20.71
N CYS A 26 -0.95 9.13 21.73
CA CYS A 26 -0.69 9.97 22.89
C CYS A 26 0.18 9.30 23.98
N THR A 27 0.74 8.11 23.78
CA THR A 27 1.56 7.42 24.81
C THR A 27 2.80 8.22 25.24
N ASP A 28 3.33 9.10 24.40
CA ASP A 28 4.47 9.96 24.75
C ASP A 28 4.03 11.23 25.51
N LEU A 29 2.73 11.57 25.49
CA LEU A 29 2.11 12.74 26.13
C LEU A 29 1.36 12.38 27.42
N LEU A 30 1.22 11.09 27.71
CA LEU A 30 0.46 10.54 28.84
C LEU A 30 1.36 9.58 29.61
N ASP A 31 1.41 9.70 30.94
CA ASP A 31 2.30 8.83 31.74
C ASP A 31 1.91 7.35 31.51
N ARG A 32 2.90 6.52 31.13
CA ARG A 32 2.73 5.10 30.76
C ARG A 32 1.92 4.35 31.83
N ASN A 33 1.09 3.39 31.39
CA ASN A 33 0.16 2.55 32.17
C ASN A 33 -1.29 3.06 32.34
N GLN A 34 -1.83 3.85 31.40
CA GLN A 34 -3.17 4.43 31.53
C GLN A 34 -4.16 3.94 30.47
N THR A 35 -5.07 3.04 30.86
CA THR A 35 -6.21 2.60 30.05
C THR A 35 -7.36 3.62 30.14
N SER A 36 -7.45 4.52 29.16
CA SER A 36 -8.67 5.31 28.94
C SER A 36 -9.67 4.48 28.13
N VAL A 37 -10.87 4.27 28.67
CA VAL A 37 -11.95 3.50 28.01
C VAL A 37 -12.80 4.39 27.09
N GLU A 38 -12.88 5.69 27.38
CA GLU A 38 -13.67 6.67 26.63
C GLU A 38 -12.81 7.81 26.07
N ALA A 39 -13.20 8.31 24.90
CA ALA A 39 -12.62 9.50 24.27
C ALA A 39 -12.59 10.72 25.21
N ARG A 40 -13.67 10.93 25.96
CA ARG A 40 -13.81 12.01 26.95
C ARG A 40 -12.74 11.96 28.03
N ASP A 41 -12.40 10.77 28.51
CA ASP A 41 -11.40 10.61 29.58
C ASP A 41 -9.98 10.76 29.04
N LEU A 42 -9.73 10.36 27.79
CA LEU A 42 -8.49 10.68 27.07
C LEU A 42 -8.34 12.20 26.92
N PHE A 43 -9.35 12.89 26.39
CA PHE A 43 -9.28 14.34 26.20
C PHE A 43 -9.09 15.07 27.53
N ARG A 44 -9.84 14.73 28.59
CA ARG A 44 -9.67 15.35 29.92
C ARG A 44 -8.21 15.27 30.40
N ARG A 45 -7.58 14.09 30.32
CA ARG A 45 -6.17 13.91 30.72
C ARG A 45 -5.19 14.73 29.89
N LEU A 46 -5.45 14.91 28.59
CA LEU A 46 -4.65 15.80 27.74
C LEU A 46 -4.83 17.28 28.13
N GLN A 47 -6.00 17.67 28.66
CA GLN A 47 -6.20 19.02 29.23
C GLN A 47 -5.49 19.15 30.59
N ASP A 48 -5.59 18.14 31.45
CA ASP A 48 -4.93 18.11 32.77
C ASP A 48 -3.39 18.20 32.66
N LYS A 49 -2.83 17.84 31.51
CA LYS A 49 -1.39 17.92 31.14
C LYS A 49 -1.02 19.17 30.31
N ASP A 50 -1.95 20.10 30.09
CA ASP A 50 -1.80 21.29 29.23
C ASP A 50 -1.38 21.02 27.76
N HIS A 51 -1.61 19.79 27.28
CA HIS A 51 -1.41 19.43 25.88
C HIS A 51 -2.64 19.78 25.01
N LEU A 52 -3.77 20.11 25.64
CA LEU A 52 -5.04 20.34 24.97
C LEU A 52 -5.87 21.46 25.63
N SER A 53 -6.00 22.59 24.95
CA SER A 53 -6.83 23.72 25.41
C SER A 53 -7.58 24.37 24.25
N ALA A 54 -8.50 25.29 24.55
CA ALA A 54 -9.22 26.04 23.52
C ALA A 54 -8.29 26.90 22.65
N GLU A 55 -7.13 27.30 23.18
CA GLU A 55 -6.07 28.04 22.48
C GLU A 55 -5.12 27.10 21.72
N ARG A 56 -5.14 25.80 22.05
CA ARG A 56 -4.26 24.76 21.47
C ARG A 56 -5.05 23.57 20.87
N PRO A 57 -5.99 23.79 19.93
CA PRO A 57 -6.77 22.70 19.31
C PRO A 57 -5.97 21.87 18.29
N HIS A 58 -4.75 22.28 17.94
CA HIS A 58 -3.90 21.66 16.91
C HIS A 58 -3.63 20.16 17.17
N LEU A 59 -3.54 19.73 18.43
CA LEU A 59 -3.37 18.33 18.79
C LEU A 59 -4.55 17.46 18.30
N VAL A 60 -5.79 17.94 18.43
CA VAL A 60 -6.98 17.20 17.97
C VAL A 60 -6.98 17.10 16.45
N LYS A 61 -6.60 18.18 15.75
CA LYS A 61 -6.45 18.17 14.29
C LYS A 61 -5.39 17.15 13.86
N GLU A 62 -4.20 17.20 14.45
CA GLU A 62 -3.09 16.29 14.15
C GLU A 62 -3.50 14.82 14.37
N LEU A 63 -4.11 14.52 15.52
CA LEU A 63 -4.64 13.19 15.84
C LEU A 63 -5.70 12.71 14.85
N LEU A 64 -6.71 13.53 14.53
CA LEU A 64 -7.78 13.17 13.59
C LEU A 64 -7.25 12.97 12.17
N LEU A 65 -6.20 13.69 11.76
CA LEU A 65 -5.53 13.47 10.48
C LEU A 65 -4.79 12.13 10.46
N ILE A 66 -4.05 11.79 11.53
CA ILE A 66 -3.34 10.52 11.63
C ILE A 66 -4.31 9.34 11.52
N ILE A 67 -5.44 9.37 12.26
CA ILE A 67 -6.50 8.35 12.15
C ILE A 67 -7.46 8.53 10.96
N LYS A 68 -7.10 9.41 10.00
CA LYS A 68 -7.81 9.65 8.72
C LYS A 68 -9.29 10.04 8.84
N ARG A 69 -9.70 10.67 9.95
CA ARG A 69 -11.08 11.15 10.20
C ARG A 69 -11.35 12.52 9.53
N ASN A 70 -11.01 12.63 8.25
CA ASN A 70 -11.08 13.87 7.45
C ASN A 70 -12.48 14.50 7.37
N ARG A 71 -13.55 13.72 7.55
CA ARG A 71 -14.92 14.25 7.61
C ARG A 71 -15.14 15.10 8.86
N LEU A 72 -14.82 14.55 10.04
CA LEU A 72 -14.96 15.25 11.32
C LEU A 72 -14.14 16.56 11.37
N ILE A 73 -12.99 16.61 10.69
CA ILE A 73 -12.18 17.83 10.56
C ILE A 73 -12.95 18.93 9.81
N ARG A 74 -13.73 18.60 8.76
CA ARG A 74 -14.63 19.54 8.08
C ARG A 74 -15.83 19.90 8.92
N ASP A 75 -16.51 18.88 9.45
CA ASP A 75 -17.80 19.04 10.12
C ASP A 75 -17.65 19.84 11.44
N LEU A 76 -16.45 19.85 12.03
CA LEU A 76 -16.08 20.63 13.23
C LEU A 76 -15.25 21.90 12.94
N GLY A 77 -15.05 22.27 11.68
CA GLY A 77 -14.35 23.51 11.31
C GLY A 77 -12.85 23.56 11.66
N LEU A 78 -12.16 22.42 11.80
CA LEU A 78 -10.74 22.36 12.19
C LEU A 78 -9.76 22.67 11.04
N HIS A 79 -10.20 23.36 9.98
CA HIS A 79 -9.38 23.62 8.79
C HIS A 79 -8.32 24.70 8.99
N ASP A 80 -8.64 25.74 9.76
CA ASP A 80 -7.82 26.95 9.81
C ASP A 80 -6.57 26.82 10.69
N PHE A 81 -6.52 25.80 11.56
CA PHE A 81 -5.38 25.54 12.42
C PHE A 81 -4.23 24.89 11.65
N THR A 82 -3.01 25.40 11.78
CA THR A 82 -1.81 24.69 11.28
C THR A 82 -1.64 23.36 12.01
N THR A 83 -1.21 22.33 11.28
CA THR A 83 -0.92 21.02 11.88
C THR A 83 0.34 21.11 12.72
N SER A 84 0.25 20.74 13.99
CA SER A 84 1.41 20.57 14.86
C SER A 84 2.19 19.30 14.51
N ASN A 85 3.37 19.17 15.12
CA ASN A 85 4.13 17.92 15.21
C ASN A 85 4.30 17.51 16.68
N LEU A 86 3.19 17.52 17.45
CA LEU A 86 3.20 17.09 18.85
C LEU A 86 3.29 15.58 18.99
N ILE A 87 2.74 14.82 18.03
CA ILE A 87 2.85 13.37 18.03
C ILE A 87 4.19 12.99 17.39
N SER A 88 4.99 12.21 18.12
CA SER A 88 6.35 11.86 17.71
C SER A 88 6.37 11.13 16.35
N PRO A 89 7.38 11.38 15.50
CA PRO A 89 7.53 10.67 14.23
C PRO A 89 7.59 9.13 14.40
N TYR A 90 8.09 8.66 15.55
CA TYR A 90 8.12 7.24 15.91
C TYR A 90 6.71 6.66 16.13
N ARG A 91 5.84 7.31 16.91
CA ARG A 91 4.44 6.89 17.09
C ARG A 91 3.67 6.91 15.76
N LYS A 92 3.92 7.94 14.93
CA LYS A 92 3.37 8.03 13.56
C LYS A 92 3.81 6.85 12.70
N LEU A 93 5.10 6.44 12.74
CA LEU A 93 5.59 5.25 12.03
C LEU A 93 4.87 3.99 12.49
N LEU A 94 4.87 3.70 13.80
CA LEU A 94 4.33 2.44 14.33
C LEU A 94 2.83 2.31 14.09
N TYR A 95 2.06 3.40 14.20
CA TYR A 95 0.66 3.40 13.79
C TYR A 95 0.48 3.16 12.28
N ASN A 96 1.30 3.80 11.44
CA ASN A 96 1.27 3.55 9.99
C ASN A 96 1.70 2.13 9.59
N LEU A 97 2.47 1.44 10.43
CA LEU A 97 2.77 0.02 10.26
C LEU A 97 1.60 -0.85 10.70
N SER A 98 0.95 -0.57 11.84
CA SER A 98 -0.19 -1.36 12.31
C SER A 98 -1.37 -1.34 11.34
N GLU A 99 -1.65 -0.19 10.71
CA GLU A 99 -2.67 -0.03 9.67
C GLU A 99 -2.37 -0.83 8.38
N GLY A 100 -1.13 -1.30 8.19
CA GLY A 100 -0.71 -2.09 7.04
C GLY A 100 -0.54 -3.59 7.32
N ILE A 101 -0.65 -4.02 8.57
CA ILE A 101 -0.46 -5.40 9.01
C ILE A 101 -1.83 -6.08 9.08
N THR A 102 -2.03 -7.17 8.34
CA THR A 102 -3.28 -7.94 8.38
C THR A 102 -3.36 -8.82 9.63
N ASP A 103 -4.53 -9.38 9.94
CA ASP A 103 -4.68 -10.35 11.04
C ASP A 103 -3.78 -11.59 10.87
N ASP A 104 -3.58 -12.02 9.62
CA ASP A 104 -2.72 -13.15 9.27
C ASP A 104 -1.24 -12.80 9.50
N ASP A 105 -0.82 -11.60 9.08
CA ASP A 105 0.50 -11.06 9.37
C ASP A 105 0.71 -10.90 10.88
N LEU A 106 -0.29 -10.41 11.62
CA LEU A 106 -0.22 -10.26 13.07
C LEU A 106 -0.04 -11.61 13.77
N ARG A 107 -0.68 -12.68 13.30
CA ARG A 107 -0.44 -14.04 13.80
C ARG A 107 1.01 -14.49 13.55
N ASN A 108 1.56 -14.18 12.38
CA ASN A 108 2.97 -14.45 12.07
C ASN A 108 3.94 -13.61 12.92
N VAL A 109 3.65 -12.32 13.13
CA VAL A 109 4.41 -11.43 14.03
C VAL A 109 4.39 -11.97 15.46
N LYS A 110 3.22 -12.34 15.98
CA LYS A 110 3.07 -12.95 17.32
C LYS A 110 3.89 -14.24 17.43
N PHE A 111 3.87 -15.10 16.40
CA PHE A 111 4.66 -16.32 16.33
C PHE A 111 6.18 -16.05 16.40
N LEU A 112 6.69 -15.08 15.64
CA LEU A 112 8.11 -14.69 15.66
C LEU A 112 8.55 -14.04 16.99
N LEU A 113 7.60 -13.57 17.80
CA LEU A 113 7.84 -12.99 19.14
C LEU A 113 7.69 -13.99 20.28
N ILE A 114 7.33 -15.25 20.01
CA ILE A 114 7.32 -16.32 21.02
C ILE A 114 8.72 -16.47 21.62
N GLY A 115 8.82 -16.37 22.95
CA GLY A 115 10.09 -16.41 23.67
C GLY A 115 10.80 -15.06 23.82
N ARG A 116 10.30 -14.00 23.17
CA ARG A 116 10.71 -12.59 23.42
C ARG A 116 9.70 -11.82 24.26
N LEU A 117 8.41 -12.12 24.10
CA LEU A 117 7.31 -11.52 24.86
C LEU A 117 6.56 -12.57 25.69
N ASP A 118 5.96 -12.11 26.79
CA ASP A 118 5.00 -12.88 27.59
C ASP A 118 3.85 -13.40 26.73
N ARG A 119 3.42 -14.65 26.96
CA ARG A 119 2.27 -15.25 26.25
C ARG A 119 0.99 -14.39 26.33
N ARG A 120 0.78 -13.71 27.46
CA ARG A 120 -0.36 -12.77 27.67
C ARG A 120 -0.37 -11.59 26.70
N LYS A 121 0.81 -11.13 26.27
CA LYS A 121 0.99 -10.05 25.29
C LYS A 121 0.92 -10.56 23.83
N LEU A 122 0.63 -11.85 23.64
CA LEU A 122 0.57 -12.55 22.35
C LEU A 122 -0.76 -13.30 22.14
N GLU A 123 -1.77 -13.08 23.00
CA GLU A 123 -3.10 -13.68 22.88
C GLU A 123 -3.84 -13.21 21.61
N GLU A 124 -4.85 -13.97 21.14
CA GLU A 124 -5.50 -13.71 19.84
C GLU A 124 -6.14 -12.32 19.75
N ASN A 125 -6.75 -11.86 20.84
CA ASN A 125 -7.41 -10.55 21.00
C ASN A 125 -6.45 -9.34 21.04
N VAL A 126 -5.14 -9.55 21.20
CA VAL A 126 -4.14 -8.46 21.30
C VAL A 126 -3.91 -7.84 19.92
N SER A 127 -4.06 -6.52 19.79
CA SER A 127 -3.85 -5.78 18.55
C SER A 127 -2.36 -5.58 18.22
N THR A 128 -2.06 -5.23 16.95
CA THR A 128 -0.68 -4.90 16.51
C THR A 128 -0.06 -3.76 17.33
N LEU A 129 -0.85 -2.75 17.72
CA LEU A 129 -0.39 -1.63 18.54
C LEU A 129 -0.03 -2.08 19.96
N GLU A 130 -0.81 -2.97 20.57
CA GLU A 130 -0.51 -3.54 21.88
C GLU A 130 0.73 -4.44 21.84
N VAL A 131 0.96 -5.17 20.73
CA VAL A 131 2.21 -5.91 20.50
C VAL A 131 3.40 -4.95 20.36
N PHE A 132 3.26 -3.83 19.66
CA PHE A 132 4.34 -2.83 19.56
C PHE A 132 4.63 -2.16 20.91
N LEU A 133 3.61 -1.79 21.71
CA LEU A 133 3.82 -1.38 23.10
C LEU A 133 4.52 -2.47 23.91
N ALA A 134 4.12 -3.73 23.76
CA ALA A 134 4.74 -4.85 24.46
C ALA A 134 6.23 -5.03 24.11
N MET A 135 6.63 -4.78 22.86
CA MET A 135 8.03 -4.80 22.41
C MET A 135 8.82 -3.64 23.01
N GLU A 136 8.24 -2.43 23.04
CA GLU A 136 8.85 -1.24 23.64
C GLU A 136 9.01 -1.38 25.16
N HIS A 137 8.00 -1.90 25.86
CA HIS A 137 8.06 -2.22 27.30
C HIS A 137 9.05 -3.33 27.68
N MET A 138 9.70 -3.96 26.70
CA MET A 138 10.74 -4.98 26.87
C MET A 138 12.08 -4.53 26.25
N ASP A 139 12.22 -3.23 25.94
CA ASP A 139 13.40 -2.59 25.33
C ASP A 139 13.86 -3.27 24.03
N LEU A 140 12.92 -3.89 23.30
CA LEU A 140 13.19 -4.58 22.04
C LEU A 140 13.15 -3.65 20.83
N ILE A 141 12.41 -2.55 20.94
CA ILE A 141 12.28 -1.47 19.95
C ILE A 141 12.15 -0.12 20.65
N ASP A 142 12.75 0.90 20.05
CA ASP A 142 12.59 2.31 20.39
C ASP A 142 12.77 3.16 19.11
N ASP A 143 12.78 4.49 19.23
CA ASP A 143 12.93 5.40 18.11
C ASP A 143 14.31 5.32 17.43
N THR A 144 15.36 4.95 18.17
CA THR A 144 16.72 4.73 17.65
C THR A 144 16.95 3.27 17.19
N ASN A 145 16.33 2.30 17.86
CA ASN A 145 16.55 0.87 17.65
C ASN A 145 15.34 0.19 17.00
N LEU A 146 15.31 0.24 15.66
CA LEU A 146 14.29 -0.45 14.85
C LEU A 146 14.76 -1.80 14.28
N LYS A 147 15.91 -2.34 14.70
CA LYS A 147 16.52 -3.51 14.04
C LYS A 147 15.66 -4.77 14.12
N LEU A 148 15.06 -5.04 15.28
CA LEU A 148 14.15 -6.18 15.44
C LEU A 148 12.86 -5.99 14.63
N LEU A 149 12.26 -4.80 14.68
CA LEU A 149 11.03 -4.50 13.94
C LEU A 149 11.25 -4.66 12.43
N GLU A 150 12.35 -4.14 11.90
CA GLU A 150 12.70 -4.29 10.48
C GLU A 150 12.87 -5.76 10.10
N THR A 151 13.52 -6.58 10.94
CA THR A 151 13.69 -8.02 10.71
C THR A 151 12.35 -8.75 10.64
N ILE A 152 11.42 -8.43 11.56
CA ILE A 152 10.07 -9.01 11.60
C ILE A 152 9.25 -8.55 10.39
N VAL A 153 9.20 -7.25 10.10
CA VAL A 153 8.46 -6.69 8.97
C VAL A 153 9.00 -7.19 7.63
N GLN A 154 10.33 -7.33 7.49
CA GLN A 154 10.96 -7.92 6.31
C GLN A 154 10.55 -9.38 6.07
N SER A 155 10.32 -10.14 7.14
CA SER A 155 9.95 -11.56 7.07
C SER A 155 8.45 -11.79 6.87
N VAL A 156 7.60 -10.93 7.39
CA VAL A 156 6.14 -11.11 7.38
C VAL A 156 5.48 -10.27 6.29
N CYS A 157 5.70 -8.96 6.31
CA CYS A 157 5.01 -7.97 5.48
C CYS A 157 6.02 -7.02 4.79
N PRO A 158 6.89 -7.55 3.90
CA PRO A 158 8.05 -6.83 3.37
C PRO A 158 7.71 -5.52 2.65
N MET A 159 6.48 -5.38 2.17
CA MET A 159 5.95 -4.17 1.50
C MET A 159 5.98 -2.94 2.45
N LEU A 160 5.89 -3.16 3.77
CA LEU A 160 5.91 -2.08 4.76
C LEU A 160 7.33 -1.63 5.14
N LYS A 161 8.37 -2.38 4.78
CA LYS A 161 9.76 -2.04 5.12
C LYS A 161 10.18 -0.66 4.62
N GLU A 162 9.67 -0.21 3.49
CA GLU A 162 9.96 1.14 2.99
C GLU A 162 9.55 2.25 3.97
N LYS A 163 8.51 2.05 4.79
CA LYS A 163 8.10 3.02 5.81
C LYS A 163 9.18 3.16 6.90
N ILE A 164 9.79 2.04 7.31
CA ILE A 164 10.91 2.00 8.25
C ILE A 164 12.15 2.68 7.63
N ASN A 165 12.47 2.38 6.37
CA ASN A 165 13.60 2.98 5.68
C ASN A 165 13.46 4.50 5.53
N ARG A 166 12.27 4.99 5.15
CA ARG A 166 11.99 6.44 5.08
C ARG A 166 12.18 7.12 6.45
N PHE A 167 11.70 6.50 7.52
CA PHE A 167 11.88 7.02 8.87
C PHE A 167 13.36 7.07 9.31
N LYS A 168 14.15 6.04 9.00
CA LYS A 168 15.60 6.02 9.27
C LYS A 168 16.36 7.11 8.50
N ALA A 169 16.10 7.25 7.21
CA ALA A 169 16.72 8.29 6.38
C ALA A 169 16.45 9.71 6.92
N LEU A 170 15.24 9.95 7.46
CA LEU A 170 14.88 11.22 8.10
C LEU A 170 15.60 11.48 9.43
N GLN A 171 16.05 10.44 10.16
CA GLN A 171 16.93 10.63 11.31
C GLN A 171 18.36 10.98 10.88
N GLU A 172 18.88 10.28 9.87
CA GLU A 172 20.23 10.52 9.33
C GLU A 172 20.37 11.95 8.76
N THR A 173 19.35 12.51 8.11
CA THR A 173 19.36 13.91 7.65
C THR A 173 19.39 14.94 8.77
N ASN A 174 18.99 14.58 10.00
CA ASN A 174 19.10 15.45 11.18
C ASN A 174 20.44 15.28 11.93
N ILE A 175 21.32 14.37 11.46
CA ILE A 175 22.64 14.11 12.05
C ILE A 175 23.70 14.24 10.96
N SER A 176 24.20 15.47 10.76
CA SER A 176 25.35 15.76 9.90
C SER A 176 26.36 16.66 10.61
N PRO A 177 27.67 16.53 10.33
CA PRO A 177 28.66 16.55 11.41
C PRO A 177 29.28 17.92 11.67
N SER A 178 29.74 18.12 12.91
CA SER A 178 30.76 19.13 13.24
C SER A 178 32.04 18.86 12.43
N ALA A 179 32.60 19.89 11.80
CA ALA A 179 33.80 19.77 10.99
C ALA A 179 35.01 19.26 11.81
N GLU A 180 35.70 18.24 11.29
CA GLU A 180 37.04 17.88 11.74
C GLU A 180 38.05 18.88 11.18
N GLU A 181 38.47 19.86 11.98
CA GLU A 181 39.62 20.70 11.65
C GLU A 181 40.88 20.18 12.36
N THR A 182 41.70 19.43 11.63
CA THR A 182 42.96 18.91 12.16
C THR A 182 44.11 19.93 12.01
N GLY A 183 44.68 20.44 13.11
CA GLY A 183 46.05 20.96 13.04
C GLY A 183 46.58 22.00 14.04
N ARG A 184 47.14 21.50 15.16
CA ARG A 184 48.21 22.12 15.99
C ARG A 184 47.90 23.26 16.97
N GLN A 185 48.73 23.30 18.01
CA GLN A 185 48.61 24.10 19.24
C GLN A 185 49.59 25.29 19.31
N ARG A 186 49.38 26.12 20.35
CA ARG A 186 50.25 27.14 20.98
C ARG A 186 50.09 28.57 20.41
N SER A 187 50.05 29.65 21.23
CA SER A 187 49.95 29.77 22.70
C SER A 187 49.86 31.24 23.17
N VAL A 188 49.36 31.45 24.40
CA VAL A 188 49.53 32.62 25.32
C VAL A 188 48.73 33.93 25.10
N SER A 189 48.28 34.48 26.25
CA SER A 189 48.04 35.90 26.62
C SER A 189 46.73 36.64 26.28
N PHE A 190 45.92 36.79 27.33
CA PHE A 190 45.01 37.91 27.70
C PHE A 190 45.68 39.31 27.69
N PRO A 191 44.98 40.42 28.05
CA PRO A 191 43.58 40.85 27.78
C PRO A 191 43.48 42.35 27.36
N ASN A 192 42.31 42.85 26.91
CA ASN A 192 41.71 44.08 27.51
C ASN A 192 40.26 44.41 27.08
N ASP A 193 39.42 44.60 28.11
CA ASP A 193 38.51 45.72 28.39
C ASP A 193 37.44 46.33 27.43
N GLN A 194 36.30 46.61 28.10
CA GLN A 194 35.37 47.76 27.97
C GLN A 194 34.14 47.76 27.02
N ASN A 195 32.97 47.71 27.68
CA ASN A 195 31.83 48.64 27.55
C ASN A 195 31.03 48.72 26.22
N GLN A 196 29.83 48.12 26.18
CA GLN A 196 28.52 48.82 26.25
C GLN A 196 27.30 47.89 25.95
N VAL A 197 26.12 48.34 26.39
CA VAL A 197 24.76 47.77 26.24
C VAL A 197 23.83 48.98 25.97
N PRO A 198 22.66 48.91 25.29
CA PRO A 198 22.03 47.83 24.49
C PRO A 198 21.67 48.26 23.03
N GLN A 199 21.15 47.36 22.18
CA GLN A 199 19.79 47.49 21.58
C GLN A 199 19.40 46.33 20.63
N SER A 200 18.08 46.13 20.54
CA SER A 200 17.29 45.18 19.75
C SER A 200 17.64 45.03 18.27
N LEU A 201 17.63 43.78 17.77
CA LEU A 201 17.13 43.42 16.43
C LEU A 201 16.46 42.04 16.47
N ASP A 202 15.27 41.94 15.85
CA ASP A 202 14.51 40.71 15.70
C ASP A 202 15.16 39.73 14.71
N LEU A 203 15.15 38.43 15.02
CA LEU A 203 15.48 37.38 14.05
C LEU A 203 14.70 36.08 14.29
N GLU A 204 13.36 36.15 14.32
CA GLU A 204 12.52 34.97 14.13
C GLU A 204 12.09 34.80 12.67
N ARG A 205 12.93 34.16 11.85
CA ARG A 205 12.45 33.37 10.70
C ARG A 205 13.53 32.47 10.09
N ALA A 206 13.31 31.14 10.18
CA ALA A 206 13.60 30.11 9.17
C ALA A 206 13.93 28.72 9.79
N ALA A 207 13.04 28.16 10.63
CA ALA A 207 13.19 26.77 11.11
C ALA A 207 11.86 26.08 11.46
N SER A 208 10.80 26.26 10.64
CA SER A 208 9.50 25.58 10.85
C SER A 208 8.64 25.53 9.58
N CYS A 209 9.13 24.88 8.51
CA CYS A 209 8.36 24.57 7.28
C CYS A 209 9.00 23.42 6.47
N GLN A 210 9.13 22.21 7.05
CA GLN A 210 9.53 21.00 6.29
C GLN A 210 8.82 19.70 6.73
N LEU A 211 8.39 19.56 8.00
CA LEU A 211 7.79 18.32 8.51
C LEU A 211 6.34 18.06 8.06
N ALA A 212 5.60 19.07 7.59
CA ALA A 212 4.17 18.95 7.28
C ALA A 212 3.88 18.21 5.95
N GLU A 213 4.87 18.01 5.08
CA GLU A 213 4.69 17.36 3.77
C GLU A 213 5.03 15.85 3.77
N ILE A 214 5.42 15.28 4.91
CA ILE A 214 6.06 13.95 4.97
C ILE A 214 5.09 12.78 4.67
N PHE A 215 3.79 12.98 4.89
CA PHE A 215 2.74 12.02 4.52
C PHE A 215 1.51 12.77 3.99
N PRO A 216 1.46 13.12 2.68
CA PRO A 216 0.35 13.88 2.14
C PRO A 216 -0.95 13.08 2.22
N SER A 217 -1.92 13.58 2.98
CA SER A 217 -3.32 13.22 2.80
C SER A 217 -3.78 13.82 1.46
N MET A 218 -4.14 12.97 0.49
CA MET A 218 -4.78 13.47 -0.73
C MET A 218 -6.12 14.13 -0.38
N ASN A 219 -6.17 15.44 -0.55
CA ASN A 219 -7.38 16.24 -0.61
C ASN A 219 -7.29 17.15 -1.84
N GLU A 220 -8.42 17.30 -2.53
CA GLU A 220 -8.52 17.96 -3.82
C GLU A 220 -8.31 19.48 -3.72
N SER A 221 -7.60 20.07 -4.69
CA SER A 221 -7.48 21.52 -4.81
C SER A 221 -8.69 22.11 -5.55
N THR A 222 -9.70 22.54 -4.79
CA THR A 222 -10.61 23.59 -5.26
C THR A 222 -9.87 24.92 -5.28
N MET A 223 -9.77 25.57 -6.45
CA MET A 223 -9.70 27.03 -6.53
C MET A 223 -10.54 27.54 -7.70
N ASN A 224 -11.16 28.68 -7.47
CA ASN A 224 -12.18 29.27 -8.34
C ASN A 224 -11.58 30.18 -9.42
N THR A 225 -12.30 30.23 -10.54
CA THR A 225 -12.53 31.36 -11.45
C THR A 225 -11.67 32.65 -11.30
N SER A 226 -11.06 33.05 -12.40
CA SER A 226 -11.21 34.43 -12.90
C SER A 226 -11.14 34.45 -14.43
N ASN A 227 -11.99 35.28 -15.06
CA ASN A 227 -12.21 35.31 -16.50
C ASN A 227 -11.18 36.20 -17.22
N THR A 228 -10.81 35.82 -18.44
CA THR A 228 -10.55 36.79 -19.52
C THR A 228 -11.19 36.26 -20.82
N SER A 229 -11.82 37.17 -21.57
CA SER A 229 -12.64 36.92 -22.77
C SER A 229 -11.82 37.01 -24.07
N LEU A 230 -12.51 36.81 -25.21
CA LEU A 230 -12.11 37.08 -26.61
C LEU A 230 -11.25 35.97 -27.25
N ASP A 231 -11.45 35.54 -28.51
CA ASP A 231 -12.59 35.71 -29.43
C ASP A 231 -12.59 34.56 -30.47
N LEU A 232 -13.74 34.27 -31.08
CA LEU A 232 -13.88 33.42 -32.27
C LEU A 232 -13.76 34.30 -33.55
N PRO A 233 -13.28 33.77 -34.70
CA PRO A 233 -14.26 33.28 -35.68
C PRO A 233 -13.84 32.09 -36.59
N GLU A 234 -14.85 31.25 -36.84
CA GLU A 234 -15.33 30.64 -38.10
C GLU A 234 -14.43 30.26 -39.31
N GLY A 235 -14.80 29.13 -39.94
CA GLY A 235 -14.45 28.74 -41.32
C GLY A 235 -13.36 27.66 -41.43
N GLN A 236 -13.43 26.65 -42.31
CA GLN A 236 -14.43 26.26 -43.32
C GLN A 236 -14.24 24.75 -43.66
N ALA A 237 -15.23 24.07 -44.23
CA ALA A 237 -15.19 22.62 -44.51
C ALA A 237 -14.49 22.24 -45.83
N CYS A 238 -14.02 20.98 -45.96
CA CYS A 238 -14.06 20.24 -47.23
C CYS A 238 -13.94 18.70 -47.03
N GLU A 239 -14.25 17.94 -48.08
CA GLU A 239 -14.57 16.50 -48.06
C GLU A 239 -13.59 15.58 -48.83
N VAL A 240 -13.79 14.25 -48.67
CA VAL A 240 -13.57 13.15 -49.66
C VAL A 240 -12.18 12.48 -49.81
N LEU A 241 -12.26 11.15 -50.02
CA LEU A 241 -11.25 10.09 -50.25
C LEU A 241 -10.72 10.09 -51.73
N PRO A 242 -10.06 9.06 -52.34
CA PRO A 242 -9.50 7.78 -51.82
C PRO A 242 -8.11 7.33 -52.41
N GLY A 243 -7.50 6.30 -51.77
CA GLY A 243 -7.09 5.06 -52.47
C GLY A 243 -5.67 4.87 -53.06
N LEU A 244 -5.37 3.59 -53.33
CA LEU A 244 -4.19 3.00 -54.01
C LEU A 244 -2.85 2.92 -53.23
N SER A 245 -1.95 1.95 -53.46
CA SER A 245 -2.05 0.48 -53.68
C SER A 245 -0.61 -0.07 -53.84
N ASP A 246 -0.34 -1.27 -53.32
CA ASP A 246 0.76 -2.20 -53.67
C ASP A 246 2.21 -1.70 -53.87
N LEU A 247 3.16 -2.38 -53.21
CA LEU A 247 4.22 -3.12 -53.92
C LEU A 247 4.94 -4.10 -52.98
N ASN A 248 5.53 -5.14 -53.57
CA ASN A 248 6.10 -6.32 -52.89
C ASN A 248 7.48 -6.65 -53.51
N ILE A 249 8.27 -7.52 -52.86
CA ILE A 249 9.59 -8.04 -53.33
C ILE A 249 10.74 -7.00 -53.25
N GLY A 250 11.97 -7.30 -52.79
CA GLY A 250 12.51 -8.52 -52.18
C GLY A 250 14.06 -8.57 -52.23
N THR A 251 14.66 -9.41 -51.38
CA THR A 251 16.07 -9.90 -51.40
C THR A 251 17.24 -8.90 -51.20
N SER A 252 18.10 -9.21 -50.22
CA SER A 252 19.56 -9.21 -50.40
C SER A 252 20.23 -10.13 -49.37
N SER A 253 21.30 -10.81 -49.80
CA SER A 253 22.01 -11.86 -49.04
C SER A 253 23.32 -11.32 -48.44
N CYS A 254 23.73 -11.84 -47.29
CA CYS A 254 25.12 -12.24 -47.07
C CYS A 254 25.20 -13.28 -45.94
N GLY A 255 26.08 -14.27 -46.06
CA GLY A 255 26.34 -15.25 -45.01
C GLY A 255 27.78 -15.73 -45.02
N TYR A 256 28.18 -16.48 -44.00
CA TYR A 256 29.40 -17.30 -44.04
C TYR A 256 29.24 -18.59 -43.22
N LEU A 257 29.82 -19.68 -43.72
CA LEU A 257 29.66 -21.05 -43.22
C LEU A 257 31.01 -21.70 -42.88
N ARG A 258 31.10 -22.35 -41.72
CA ARG A 258 31.85 -23.61 -41.43
C ARG A 258 31.62 -23.98 -39.95
N GLY A 259 31.35 -25.21 -39.51
CA GLY A 259 31.03 -26.46 -40.20
C GLY A 259 31.69 -27.70 -39.58
N ARG A 260 30.85 -28.76 -39.33
CA ARG A 260 31.18 -30.16 -38.93
C ARG A 260 31.56 -30.36 -37.43
N ILE A 261 31.30 -31.50 -36.74
CA ILE A 261 30.64 -32.77 -37.15
C ILE A 261 29.91 -33.52 -35.99
N ASP A 262 29.10 -34.50 -36.39
CA ASP A 262 28.33 -35.60 -35.72
C ASP A 262 29.17 -36.58 -34.83
N ALA A 263 28.69 -37.56 -34.03
CA ALA A 263 27.39 -37.96 -33.43
C ALA A 263 27.62 -39.17 -32.44
N LEU A 264 26.52 -39.75 -31.91
CA LEU A 264 26.36 -41.07 -31.24
C LEU A 264 26.67 -41.25 -29.72
N GLU A 265 25.59 -41.27 -28.93
CA GLU A 265 24.99 -42.44 -28.22
C GLU A 265 25.73 -43.27 -27.12
N MET A 266 24.91 -43.87 -26.24
CA MET A 266 25.14 -45.00 -25.30
C MET A 266 25.65 -44.75 -23.85
N LEU A 267 24.73 -44.94 -22.89
CA LEU A 267 24.92 -45.56 -21.55
C LEU A 267 25.25 -47.06 -21.71
N PRO A 268 25.85 -47.83 -20.75
CA PRO A 268 25.33 -47.98 -19.36
C PRO A 268 26.28 -48.48 -18.22
N SER A 269 25.68 -48.78 -17.04
CA SER A 269 26.09 -49.76 -15.99
C SER A 269 27.13 -49.40 -14.90
N GLN A 270 27.21 -50.05 -13.72
CA GLN A 270 26.24 -50.56 -12.70
C GLN A 270 27.02 -51.15 -11.47
N LYS A 271 26.35 -51.42 -10.31
CA LYS A 271 26.78 -52.30 -9.16
C LYS A 271 27.83 -51.75 -8.16
N ASN A 272 27.89 -52.05 -6.83
CA ASN A 272 27.12 -52.87 -5.85
C ASN A 272 27.13 -52.14 -4.46
N MET A 273 26.12 -52.18 -3.58
CA MET A 273 25.92 -53.10 -2.41
C MET A 273 27.21 -53.53 -1.67
N ALA A 274 27.35 -53.46 -0.33
CA ALA A 274 26.44 -53.13 0.80
C ALA A 274 27.26 -52.38 1.92
N SER A 275 26.94 -52.25 3.22
CA SER A 275 25.95 -52.89 4.14
C SER A 275 25.60 -52.00 5.38
N SER A 276 24.88 -52.59 6.35
CA SER A 276 24.30 -52.00 7.57
C SER A 276 25.24 -51.80 8.77
N GLU A 277 25.14 -50.65 9.46
CA GLU A 277 25.05 -50.58 10.93
C GLU A 277 24.01 -49.54 11.38
N MET A 278 23.26 -49.85 12.43
CA MET A 278 22.09 -49.09 12.88
C MET A 278 22.40 -48.28 14.14
N LYS A 279 22.25 -46.95 14.09
CA LYS A 279 22.14 -46.10 15.29
C LYS A 279 20.94 -45.16 15.20
N THR A 280 19.97 -45.45 16.06
CA THR A 280 18.71 -44.71 16.21
C THR A 280 18.95 -43.37 16.89
N SER A 281 18.55 -42.27 16.25
CA SER A 281 18.20 -41.02 16.94
C SER A 281 16.96 -40.41 16.29
N LEU A 282 15.92 -40.19 17.09
CA LEU A 282 14.71 -39.52 16.64
C LEU A 282 15.01 -38.03 16.44
N ALA A 283 14.95 -37.56 15.19
CA ALA A 283 14.73 -36.15 14.87
C ALA A 283 13.36 -36.04 14.20
N THR A 284 12.41 -35.39 14.86
CA THR A 284 11.09 -35.09 14.27
C THR A 284 11.25 -34.04 13.19
N ASN A 285 11.33 -34.49 11.93
CA ASN A 285 11.25 -33.61 10.76
C ASN A 285 9.84 -33.00 10.66
N THR A 286 9.61 -31.89 11.37
CA THR A 286 8.53 -30.95 11.05
C THR A 286 8.86 -30.28 9.73
N HIS A 287 8.48 -30.96 8.64
CA HIS A 287 8.62 -30.47 7.28
C HIS A 287 7.60 -29.34 7.08
N ILE A 288 7.97 -28.13 7.52
CA ILE A 288 7.26 -26.91 7.16
C ILE A 288 7.44 -26.77 5.65
N GLU A 289 6.40 -27.04 4.89
CA GLU A 289 6.34 -26.63 3.48
C GLU A 289 6.33 -25.11 3.44
N VAL A 290 7.52 -24.53 3.32
CA VAL A 290 7.71 -23.15 2.92
C VAL A 290 6.94 -22.98 1.61
N LEU A 291 5.83 -22.25 1.65
CA LEU A 291 5.07 -21.92 0.45
C LEU A 291 6.02 -21.22 -0.53
N GLY A 292 6.37 -21.95 -1.60
CA GLY A 292 7.38 -21.52 -2.54
C GLY A 292 7.00 -20.18 -3.15
N LYS A 293 7.96 -19.24 -3.21
CA LYS A 293 7.79 -17.99 -3.93
C LYS A 293 7.43 -18.30 -5.38
N TYR A 294 6.27 -17.84 -5.85
CA TYR A 294 5.90 -17.98 -7.25
C TYR A 294 6.96 -17.29 -8.14
N PRO A 295 7.57 -17.98 -9.11
CA PRO A 295 8.58 -17.40 -9.97
C PRO A 295 7.93 -16.39 -10.90
N MET A 296 8.31 -15.12 -10.74
CA MET A 296 7.97 -14.02 -11.63
C MET A 296 9.22 -13.71 -12.47
N THR A 297 9.52 -14.58 -13.44
CA THR A 297 10.80 -14.63 -14.16
C THR A 297 10.67 -14.87 -15.68
N ALA A 298 9.45 -14.84 -16.22
CA ALA A 298 9.21 -14.84 -17.65
C ALA A 298 9.62 -13.49 -18.29
N GLU A 299 9.65 -13.46 -19.61
CA GLU A 299 10.04 -12.27 -20.39
C GLU A 299 9.10 -11.07 -20.18
N LYS A 300 7.81 -11.34 -19.95
CA LYS A 300 6.81 -10.34 -19.58
C LYS A 300 6.14 -10.73 -18.26
N ARG A 301 5.74 -9.74 -17.45
CA ARG A 301 4.92 -9.99 -16.25
C ARG A 301 3.56 -10.58 -16.59
N GLY A 302 2.89 -10.00 -17.59
CA GLY A 302 1.51 -10.32 -17.91
C GLY A 302 0.77 -9.15 -18.50
N ILE A 303 -0.49 -9.39 -18.84
CA ILE A 303 -1.46 -8.34 -19.18
C ILE A 303 -2.20 -7.92 -17.90
N CYS A 304 -2.41 -6.60 -17.75
CA CYS A 304 -3.34 -6.04 -16.78
C CYS A 304 -4.52 -5.41 -17.53
N LEU A 305 -5.68 -6.06 -17.53
CA LEU A 305 -6.92 -5.46 -18.06
C LEU A 305 -7.56 -4.62 -16.96
N ILE A 306 -7.81 -3.33 -17.22
CA ILE A 306 -8.56 -2.42 -16.36
C ILE A 306 -9.83 -2.02 -17.09
N VAL A 307 -11.00 -2.44 -16.58
CA VAL A 307 -12.31 -1.98 -17.05
C VAL A 307 -12.81 -0.92 -16.07
N ASN A 308 -13.00 0.31 -16.55
CA ASN A 308 -13.46 1.43 -15.74
C ASN A 308 -14.80 1.96 -16.25
N ASN A 309 -15.89 1.50 -15.63
CA ASN A 309 -17.23 1.98 -15.94
C ASN A 309 -17.61 3.12 -14.97
N TYR A 310 -17.80 4.30 -15.56
CA TYR A 310 -18.08 5.57 -14.89
C TYR A 310 -19.46 6.12 -15.27
N LYS A 311 -19.80 6.16 -16.56
CA LYS A 311 -21.07 6.67 -17.10
C LYS A 311 -22.02 5.53 -17.42
N PHE A 312 -23.11 5.43 -16.68
CA PHE A 312 -24.14 4.41 -16.88
C PHE A 312 -25.39 5.00 -17.52
N ALA A 313 -26.12 4.18 -18.26
CA ALA A 313 -27.45 4.46 -18.75
C ALA A 313 -28.44 4.62 -17.58
N GLN A 314 -29.63 5.13 -17.92
CA GLN A 314 -30.65 5.56 -16.95
C GLN A 314 -30.93 4.52 -15.86
N SER A 315 -31.12 5.01 -14.62
CA SER A 315 -31.31 4.30 -13.33
C SER A 315 -30.06 4.03 -12.47
N PHE A 316 -28.83 4.15 -12.99
CA PHE A 316 -27.60 4.11 -12.18
C PHE A 316 -26.95 5.50 -12.02
N LYS A 317 -26.31 5.74 -10.86
CA LYS A 317 -25.54 6.98 -10.61
C LYS A 317 -24.17 6.92 -11.29
N THR A 318 -23.58 8.06 -11.64
CA THR A 318 -22.16 8.12 -12.04
C THR A 318 -21.26 7.70 -10.87
N ARG A 319 -20.11 7.10 -11.17
CA ARG A 319 -19.15 6.61 -10.15
C ARG A 319 -18.02 7.61 -9.94
N GLU A 320 -18.33 8.77 -9.36
CA GLU A 320 -17.32 9.80 -9.05
C GLU A 320 -16.12 9.20 -8.30
N GLY A 321 -14.90 9.61 -8.69
CA GLY A 321 -13.63 9.08 -8.18
C GLY A 321 -13.07 7.87 -8.96
N THR A 322 -13.90 7.07 -9.65
CA THR A 322 -13.41 5.84 -10.32
C THR A 322 -12.33 6.08 -11.39
N ASN A 323 -12.30 7.27 -11.97
CA ASN A 323 -11.27 7.66 -12.95
C ASN A 323 -9.89 7.81 -12.29
N LEU A 324 -9.84 8.30 -11.05
CA LEU A 324 -8.61 8.38 -10.25
C LEU A 324 -8.15 6.98 -9.83
N ASP A 325 -9.09 6.12 -9.40
CA ASP A 325 -8.80 4.71 -9.08
C ASP A 325 -8.19 3.99 -10.30
N ALA A 326 -8.78 4.17 -11.49
CA ALA A 326 -8.30 3.59 -12.74
C ALA A 326 -6.90 4.11 -13.14
N GLU A 327 -6.64 5.41 -12.97
CA GLU A 327 -5.34 6.02 -13.23
C GLU A 327 -4.26 5.52 -12.26
N CYS A 328 -4.58 5.40 -10.96
CA CYS A 328 -3.70 4.83 -9.95
C CYS A 328 -3.37 3.36 -10.26
N LEU A 329 -4.37 2.54 -10.61
CA LEU A 329 -4.16 1.15 -11.02
C LEU A 329 -3.30 1.04 -12.27
N TRP A 330 -3.54 1.90 -13.27
CA TRP A 330 -2.74 1.93 -14.50
C TRP A 330 -1.26 2.22 -14.20
N LYS A 331 -0.97 3.29 -13.44
CA LYS A 331 0.40 3.65 -13.01
C LYS A 331 1.09 2.53 -12.21
N VAL A 332 0.37 1.88 -11.29
CA VAL A 332 0.93 0.80 -10.46
C VAL A 332 1.25 -0.44 -11.29
N PHE A 333 0.36 -0.89 -12.17
CA PHE A 333 0.61 -2.09 -12.95
C PHE A 333 1.61 -1.86 -14.09
N GLU A 334 1.66 -0.67 -14.69
CA GLU A 334 2.73 -0.26 -15.59
C GLU A 334 4.09 -0.28 -14.87
N TRP A 335 4.20 0.35 -13.69
CA TRP A 335 5.42 0.36 -12.87
C TRP A 335 5.88 -1.06 -12.45
N LEU A 336 4.94 -1.97 -12.19
CA LEU A 336 5.24 -3.37 -11.90
C LEU A 336 5.70 -4.18 -13.13
N GLY A 337 5.58 -3.63 -14.33
CA GLY A 337 6.02 -4.21 -15.61
C GLY A 337 4.95 -4.97 -16.40
N PHE A 338 3.66 -4.66 -16.18
CA PHE A 338 2.55 -5.26 -16.92
C PHE A 338 2.19 -4.50 -18.21
N GLU A 339 1.82 -5.25 -19.24
CA GLU A 339 1.16 -4.70 -20.44
C GLU A 339 -0.28 -4.31 -20.06
N THR A 340 -0.49 -3.03 -19.76
CA THR A 340 -1.76 -2.56 -19.19
C THR A 340 -2.72 -2.04 -20.26
N VAL A 341 -3.94 -2.56 -20.28
CA VAL A 341 -5.05 -2.20 -21.20
C VAL A 341 -6.15 -1.54 -20.38
N LEU A 342 -6.46 -0.27 -20.65
CA LEU A 342 -7.50 0.48 -19.94
C LEU A 342 -8.70 0.72 -20.87
N GLU A 343 -9.81 0.04 -20.59
CA GLU A 343 -11.10 0.24 -21.26
C GLU A 343 -12.05 1.08 -20.39
N LYS A 344 -12.91 1.86 -21.03
CA LYS A 344 -13.85 2.77 -20.35
C LYS A 344 -15.28 2.55 -20.82
N ASP A 345 -16.21 2.64 -19.87
CA ASP A 345 -17.65 2.68 -20.11
C ASP A 345 -18.19 1.54 -21.01
N LEU A 346 -17.78 0.29 -20.72
CA LEU A 346 -18.19 -0.91 -21.46
C LEU A 346 -19.57 -1.45 -21.07
N LYS A 347 -20.37 -1.87 -22.05
CA LYS A 347 -21.62 -2.65 -21.90
C LYS A 347 -21.37 -4.08 -21.42
N GLY A 348 -22.42 -4.79 -21.00
CA GLY A 348 -22.27 -6.14 -20.44
C GLY A 348 -21.71 -7.17 -21.42
N ASP A 349 -22.10 -7.08 -22.69
CA ASP A 349 -21.60 -7.89 -23.81
C ASP A 349 -20.17 -7.50 -24.24
N GLU A 350 -19.84 -6.21 -24.19
CA GLU A 350 -18.49 -5.68 -24.45
C GLU A 350 -17.50 -6.17 -23.38
N ILE A 351 -17.86 -6.14 -22.08
CA ILE A 351 -17.04 -6.72 -20.99
C ILE A 351 -16.78 -8.22 -21.22
N MET A 352 -17.83 -8.97 -21.58
CA MET A 352 -17.70 -10.40 -21.90
C MET A 352 -16.81 -10.65 -23.13
N SER A 353 -16.89 -9.79 -24.14
CA SER A 353 -16.09 -9.87 -25.36
C SER A 353 -14.62 -9.56 -25.09
N MET A 354 -14.32 -8.56 -24.26
CA MET A 354 -12.95 -8.27 -23.81
C MET A 354 -12.34 -9.43 -23.03
N MET A 355 -13.08 -10.07 -22.13
CA MET A 355 -12.58 -11.26 -21.41
C MET A 355 -12.41 -12.48 -22.31
N LEU A 356 -13.26 -12.64 -23.33
CA LEU A 356 -13.11 -13.71 -24.33
C LEU A 356 -11.83 -13.49 -25.17
N GLU A 357 -11.58 -12.26 -25.61
CA GLU A 357 -10.39 -11.95 -26.40
C GLU A 357 -9.11 -12.05 -25.56
N LEU A 358 -9.15 -11.60 -24.31
CA LEU A 358 -8.06 -11.79 -23.36
C LEU A 358 -7.73 -13.29 -23.14
N GLY A 359 -8.75 -14.15 -23.09
CA GLY A 359 -8.59 -15.61 -23.02
C GLY A 359 -8.02 -16.25 -24.29
N ARG A 360 -8.16 -15.60 -25.46
CA ARG A 360 -7.61 -16.08 -26.75
C ARG A 360 -6.16 -15.69 -26.99
N ARG A 361 -5.66 -14.63 -26.34
CA ARG A 361 -4.25 -14.21 -26.45
C ARG A 361 -3.30 -15.33 -25.99
N ASN A 362 -2.08 -15.32 -26.54
CA ASN A 362 -1.03 -16.24 -26.12
C ASN A 362 -0.29 -15.68 -24.90
N HIS A 363 -0.43 -16.34 -23.75
CA HIS A 363 0.21 -15.96 -22.49
C HIS A 363 1.47 -16.77 -22.15
N ASN A 364 2.02 -17.56 -23.10
CA ASN A 364 3.13 -18.49 -22.80
C ASN A 364 4.36 -17.80 -22.19
N GLN A 365 4.75 -16.62 -22.69
CA GLN A 365 5.88 -15.81 -22.20
C GLN A 365 5.53 -14.86 -21.04
N MET A 366 4.35 -15.01 -20.42
CA MET A 366 3.89 -14.17 -19.31
C MET A 366 3.92 -14.92 -17.97
N ASP A 367 4.20 -14.24 -16.86
CA ASP A 367 4.17 -14.85 -15.51
C ASP A 367 2.74 -15.08 -15.00
N CYS A 368 1.85 -14.10 -15.15
CA CYS A 368 0.48 -14.13 -14.62
C CYS A 368 -0.50 -13.24 -15.43
N LEU A 369 -1.76 -13.17 -14.99
CA LEU A 369 -2.78 -12.28 -15.53
C LEU A 369 -3.40 -11.42 -14.41
N VAL A 370 -3.67 -10.14 -14.70
CA VAL A 370 -4.41 -9.23 -13.82
C VAL A 370 -5.67 -8.71 -14.53
N CYS A 371 -6.78 -8.64 -13.80
CA CYS A 371 -8.04 -8.05 -14.23
C CYS A 371 -8.62 -7.16 -13.12
N CYS A 372 -8.64 -5.85 -13.34
CA CYS A 372 -9.28 -4.85 -12.49
C CYS A 372 -10.62 -4.44 -13.11
N ILE A 373 -11.72 -4.54 -12.36
CA ILE A 373 -13.06 -4.18 -12.83
C ILE A 373 -13.69 -3.21 -11.85
N LEU A 374 -13.83 -1.96 -12.27
CA LEU A 374 -14.44 -0.86 -11.51
C LEU A 374 -15.82 -0.59 -12.11
N SER A 375 -16.89 -0.98 -11.43
CA SER A 375 -18.26 -0.79 -11.95
C SER A 375 -19.31 -0.75 -10.84
N HIS A 376 -20.58 -0.58 -11.20
CA HIS A 376 -21.68 -1.02 -10.34
C HIS A 376 -21.77 -2.55 -10.32
N GLY A 377 -22.52 -3.09 -9.37
CA GLY A 377 -22.71 -4.54 -9.26
C GLY A 377 -23.79 -4.90 -8.25
N LYS A 378 -23.90 -6.21 -8.03
CA LYS A 378 -24.62 -6.87 -6.94
C LYS A 378 -23.88 -8.18 -6.63
N GLU A 379 -24.22 -8.85 -5.54
CA GLU A 379 -23.56 -10.10 -5.11
C GLU A 379 -23.27 -11.06 -6.30
N GLY A 380 -21.98 -11.31 -6.57
CA GLY A 380 -21.50 -12.20 -7.63
C GLY A 380 -21.47 -11.65 -9.06
N SER A 381 -21.83 -10.38 -9.29
CA SER A 381 -21.88 -9.77 -10.64
C SER A 381 -21.49 -8.29 -10.70
N VAL A 382 -20.96 -7.88 -11.85
CA VAL A 382 -20.72 -6.48 -12.21
C VAL A 382 -21.74 -6.05 -13.26
N HIS A 383 -22.09 -4.77 -13.36
CA HIS A 383 -22.96 -4.27 -14.43
C HIS A 383 -22.13 -3.66 -15.57
N GLY A 384 -22.57 -3.83 -16.82
CA GLY A 384 -22.16 -2.96 -17.91
C GLY A 384 -22.77 -1.56 -17.77
N VAL A 385 -22.33 -0.61 -18.60
CA VAL A 385 -22.92 0.75 -18.61
C VAL A 385 -24.39 0.76 -19.07
N ASP A 386 -24.80 -0.25 -19.84
CA ASP A 386 -26.17 -0.57 -20.19
C ASP A 386 -27.02 -1.13 -19.02
N GLY A 387 -26.42 -1.30 -17.84
CA GLY A 387 -27.04 -1.91 -16.66
C GLY A 387 -27.12 -3.44 -16.72
N GLN A 388 -26.62 -4.09 -17.79
CA GLN A 388 -26.73 -5.54 -17.92
C GLN A 388 -25.78 -6.24 -16.94
N PRO A 389 -26.26 -7.21 -16.13
CA PRO A 389 -25.42 -7.92 -15.17
C PRO A 389 -24.55 -8.97 -15.85
N VAL A 390 -23.28 -8.96 -15.49
CA VAL A 390 -22.25 -9.91 -15.95
C VAL A 390 -21.70 -10.65 -14.74
N GLU A 391 -21.88 -11.96 -14.72
CA GLU A 391 -21.43 -12.82 -13.63
C GLU A 391 -19.89 -12.88 -13.56
N ILE A 392 -19.35 -12.63 -12.38
CA ILE A 392 -17.90 -12.66 -12.13
C ILE A 392 -17.32 -14.04 -12.45
N LYS A 393 -18.06 -15.12 -12.15
CA LYS A 393 -17.68 -16.49 -12.50
C LYS A 393 -17.47 -16.68 -14.00
N ARG A 394 -18.40 -16.17 -14.83
CA ARG A 394 -18.34 -16.28 -16.29
C ARG A 394 -17.20 -15.47 -16.91
N LEU A 395 -16.73 -14.41 -16.22
CA LEU A 395 -15.51 -13.67 -16.58
C LEU A 395 -14.25 -14.48 -16.24
N MET A 396 -14.17 -15.00 -15.00
CA MET A 396 -13.06 -15.84 -14.53
C MET A 396 -12.90 -17.12 -15.37
N GLU A 397 -14.01 -17.72 -15.80
CA GLU A 397 -14.03 -18.90 -16.67
C GLU A 397 -13.25 -18.69 -17.97
N ARG A 398 -13.34 -17.52 -18.63
CA ARG A 398 -12.68 -17.26 -19.93
C ARG A 398 -11.15 -17.32 -19.86
N VAL A 399 -10.58 -17.07 -18.69
CA VAL A 399 -9.12 -17.05 -18.46
C VAL A 399 -8.67 -18.17 -17.51
N ASN A 400 -9.54 -19.14 -17.21
CA ASN A 400 -9.17 -20.32 -16.45
C ASN A 400 -8.26 -21.25 -17.29
N GLY A 401 -7.68 -22.28 -16.66
CA GLY A 401 -6.75 -23.19 -17.36
C GLY A 401 -7.38 -24.09 -18.44
N SER A 402 -8.70 -24.26 -18.46
CA SER A 402 -9.40 -25.08 -19.45
C SER A 402 -9.79 -24.29 -20.71
N HIS A 403 -10.14 -23.01 -20.58
CA HIS A 403 -10.48 -22.15 -21.72
C HIS A 403 -9.28 -21.38 -22.26
N CYS A 404 -8.27 -21.10 -21.43
CA CYS A 404 -7.00 -20.49 -21.84
C CYS A 404 -5.82 -21.37 -21.39
N PRO A 405 -5.41 -22.38 -22.19
CA PRO A 405 -4.32 -23.29 -21.82
C PRO A 405 -2.97 -22.60 -21.58
N SER A 406 -2.68 -21.49 -22.25
CA SER A 406 -1.43 -20.72 -22.03
C SER A 406 -1.37 -20.02 -20.65
N LEU A 407 -2.50 -19.97 -19.95
CA LEU A 407 -2.61 -19.54 -18.55
C LEU A 407 -2.79 -20.72 -17.57
N ALA A 408 -2.66 -21.98 -18.00
CA ALA A 408 -2.69 -23.12 -17.07
C ALA A 408 -1.51 -23.05 -16.08
N GLY A 409 -1.77 -23.26 -14.79
CA GLY A 409 -0.78 -23.11 -13.72
C GLY A 409 -0.39 -21.67 -13.36
N LYS A 410 -0.78 -20.66 -14.16
CA LYS A 410 -0.44 -19.25 -13.94
C LYS A 410 -1.50 -18.53 -13.07
N PRO A 411 -1.11 -17.66 -12.12
CA PRO A 411 -2.05 -16.88 -11.33
C PRO A 411 -2.95 -15.99 -12.20
N LYS A 412 -4.23 -15.88 -11.82
CA LYS A 412 -5.15 -14.84 -12.30
C LYS A 412 -5.62 -14.03 -11.11
N LEU A 413 -5.32 -12.74 -11.11
CA LEU A 413 -5.65 -11.81 -10.03
C LEU A 413 -6.84 -10.96 -10.46
N PHE A 414 -7.93 -10.99 -9.69
CA PHE A 414 -9.15 -10.24 -9.97
C PHE A 414 -9.40 -9.20 -8.86
N PHE A 415 -9.36 -7.92 -9.23
CA PHE A 415 -9.65 -6.79 -8.34
C PHE A 415 -10.99 -6.20 -8.76
N ILE A 416 -12.03 -6.38 -7.95
CA ILE A 416 -13.41 -6.05 -8.33
C ILE A 416 -13.98 -5.00 -7.38
N GLN A 417 -14.05 -3.76 -7.85
CA GLN A 417 -14.61 -2.63 -7.11
C GLN A 417 -16.04 -2.37 -7.58
N ALA A 418 -16.96 -3.19 -7.07
CA ALA A 418 -18.38 -3.10 -7.34
C ALA A 418 -19.20 -3.41 -6.07
N CYS A 419 -20.44 -2.90 -6.00
CA CYS A 419 -21.34 -3.20 -4.90
C CYS A 419 -21.66 -4.71 -4.85
N GLN A 420 -21.47 -5.36 -3.69
CA GLN A 420 -21.76 -6.79 -3.51
C GLN A 420 -23.02 -7.07 -2.65
N GLY A 421 -23.82 -6.03 -2.35
CA GLY A 421 -25.10 -6.15 -1.63
C GLY A 421 -25.11 -5.54 -0.22
N ASN A 422 -26.32 -5.31 0.31
CA ASN A 422 -26.54 -4.72 1.64
C ASN A 422 -26.69 -5.80 2.71
N LYS A 423 -25.56 -6.33 3.19
CA LYS A 423 -25.44 -6.84 4.55
C LYS A 423 -24.24 -6.17 5.22
N THR A 424 -24.26 -6.18 6.55
CA THR A 424 -23.35 -5.51 7.49
C THR A 424 -21.89 -5.47 7.01
N ARG A 425 -21.22 -4.33 7.21
CA ARG A 425 -19.83 -4.05 6.78
C ARG A 425 -18.87 -5.22 7.07
N GLU A 426 -18.65 -6.06 6.08
CA GLU A 426 -17.37 -6.72 5.86
C GLU A 426 -16.72 -6.05 4.66
N VAL A 427 -15.46 -5.63 4.82
CA VAL A 427 -14.65 -5.18 3.69
C VAL A 427 -14.48 -6.40 2.79
N ALA A 428 -15.02 -6.33 1.57
CA ALA A 428 -14.93 -7.43 0.62
C ALA A 428 -13.45 -7.73 0.33
N ARG A 429 -12.91 -8.77 0.99
CA ARG A 429 -11.60 -9.33 0.68
C ARG A 429 -11.58 -9.65 -0.81
N GLY A 430 -10.54 -9.19 -1.52
CA GLY A 430 -10.39 -9.49 -2.94
C GLY A 430 -10.49 -10.99 -3.19
N ILE A 431 -11.23 -11.40 -4.22
CA ILE A 431 -11.46 -12.82 -4.52
C ILE A 431 -10.17 -13.41 -5.12
N PHE A 432 -9.25 -13.78 -4.23
CA PHE A 432 -8.08 -14.61 -4.57
C PHE A 432 -8.55 -16.03 -4.85
N SER A 433 -8.99 -16.31 -6.08
CA SER A 433 -9.21 -17.68 -6.54
C SER A 433 -7.86 -18.37 -6.75
N HIS A 434 -7.28 -18.89 -5.68
CA HIS A 434 -6.01 -19.61 -5.71
C HIS A 434 -6.20 -20.98 -6.38
N CYS A 435 -6.07 -21.04 -7.70
CA CYS A 435 -6.11 -22.29 -8.47
C CYS A 435 -4.77 -23.05 -8.39
N ALA A 436 -4.24 -23.22 -7.17
CA ALA A 436 -3.09 -24.05 -6.90
C ALA A 436 -3.57 -25.37 -6.27
N LYS A 437 -3.83 -26.36 -7.12
CA LYS A 437 -3.86 -27.78 -6.74
C LYS A 437 -3.05 -28.58 -7.74
N THR A 438 -1.76 -28.68 -7.47
CA THR A 438 -0.96 -29.79 -8.00
C THR A 438 -1.36 -31.08 -7.27
N SER A 439 -1.56 -32.14 -8.05
CA SER A 439 -1.78 -33.53 -7.64
C SER A 439 -3.16 -33.99 -7.14
N SER A 440 -3.70 -34.97 -7.88
CA SER A 440 -4.40 -36.19 -7.39
C SER A 440 -5.71 -36.12 -6.60
N ARG A 441 -6.74 -35.38 -7.08
CA ARG A 441 -8.14 -35.87 -6.96
C ARG A 441 -9.17 -35.27 -7.94
N TRP A 442 -8.90 -35.30 -9.25
CA TRP A 442 -9.92 -35.09 -10.30
C TRP A 442 -9.70 -36.05 -11.48
N CYS A 443 -9.83 -37.35 -11.20
CA CYS A 443 -10.08 -38.40 -12.19
C CYS A 443 -11.23 -39.27 -11.68
N GLN A 444 -12.44 -38.95 -12.12
CA GLN A 444 -13.58 -39.87 -12.32
C GLN A 444 -14.61 -39.14 -13.17
#